data_AF-A0A4Y3KN73-F1
#
_entry.id   AF-A0A4Y3KN73-F1
#
_cell.length_a   1.000
_cell.length_b   1.000
_cell.length_c   1.000
_cell.angle_alpha   90.00
_cell.angle_beta   90.00
_cell.angle_gamma   90.00
#
_symmetry.space_group_name_H-M   'P 1'
#
loop_
_entity.id
_entity.type
_entity.pdbx_description
1 polymer ?
#
loop_
_entity_poly.entity_id
_entity_poly.type
_entity_poly.pdbx_seq_one_letter_code
_entity_poly.pdbx_strand_id
1 'polypeptide(L)'
;MKVTEPGTVIDGKEIRGIVWVQAPGTVIRNSVINGRAVSASIALVMVQGSGSVTIEDSELYARIPSPHLRGVIGSNFTLTRVDIHTVTDQLMVTDGDVLVQDSWLHDNVRFANDPNQGGDWTHDDNVQISKGDGIKLLRNTFSGSHSASVMVTQDQGAVSNLSMVGNHISDGGCAVNLAEKGYGQISPVALKSNVFTRTQIHAGCAIVADQATLNALVLSGNVWSDGTAVKARPRS
;
A
#
# COMPACT_ATOMS: atom_id res chain seq x y z
N MET A 1 8.57 -10.20 17.35
CA MET A 1 9.88 -9.68 17.80
C MET A 1 9.83 -8.17 17.88
N LYS A 2 10.55 -7.57 18.82
CA LYS A 2 10.75 -6.11 18.86
C LYS A 2 12.19 -5.82 18.43
N VAL A 3 12.36 -4.86 17.53
CA VAL A 3 13.66 -4.36 17.09
C VAL A 3 13.85 -2.99 17.73
N THR A 4 14.64 -2.96 18.79
CA THR A 4 14.87 -1.77 19.62
C THR A 4 16.32 -1.28 19.57
N GLU A 5 17.20 -1.98 18.87
CA GLU A 5 18.59 -1.60 18.67
C GLU A 5 18.76 -0.96 17.28
N PRO A 6 19.29 0.26 17.18
CA PRO A 6 19.54 0.92 15.90
C PRO A 6 20.47 0.10 15.00
N GLY A 7 20.22 0.10 13.69
CA GLY A 7 21.08 -0.61 12.73
C GLY A 7 20.95 -2.13 12.76
N THR A 8 19.95 -2.69 13.46
CA THR A 8 19.72 -4.14 13.50
C THR A 8 19.52 -4.69 12.09
N VAL A 9 20.24 -5.77 11.75
CA VAL A 9 20.10 -6.51 10.49
C VAL A 9 19.51 -7.89 10.73
N ILE A 10 18.43 -8.19 10.02
CA ILE A 10 17.77 -9.49 9.99
C ILE A 10 17.95 -10.07 8.58
N ASP A 11 18.63 -11.20 8.47
CA ASP A 11 19.00 -11.79 7.17
C ASP A 11 18.76 -13.31 7.18
N GLY A 12 18.10 -13.81 6.14
CA GLY A 12 17.89 -15.26 5.96
C GLY A 12 16.97 -15.90 7.01
N LYS A 13 15.91 -15.20 7.46
CA LYS A 13 15.04 -15.66 8.55
C LYS A 13 13.61 -15.91 8.11
N GLU A 14 13.00 -16.96 8.69
CA GLU A 14 11.54 -17.10 8.73
C GLU A 14 11.02 -16.53 10.07
N ILE A 15 10.15 -15.53 10.00
CA ILE A 15 9.57 -14.86 11.16
C ILE A 15 8.08 -15.18 11.25
N ARG A 16 7.75 -16.10 12.17
CA ARG A 16 6.38 -16.54 12.48
C ARG A 16 5.68 -15.66 13.53
N GLY A 17 6.01 -14.38 13.56
CA GLY A 17 5.49 -13.43 14.52
C GLY A 17 5.45 -12.03 13.95
N ILE A 18 4.98 -11.07 14.76
CA ILE A 18 4.92 -9.67 14.33
C ILE A 18 6.27 -9.01 14.56
N VAL A 19 6.78 -8.29 13.56
CA VAL A 19 7.99 -7.47 13.67
C VAL A 19 7.61 -6.06 14.06
N TRP A 20 8.02 -5.64 15.26
CA TRP A 20 7.86 -4.26 15.72
C TRP A 20 9.17 -3.53 15.55
N VAL A 21 9.26 -2.66 14.54
CA VAL A 21 10.42 -1.80 14.30
C VAL A 21 10.26 -0.53 15.13
N GLN A 22 11.07 -0.41 16.17
CA GLN A 22 11.04 0.71 17.12
C GLN A 22 12.38 1.46 17.19
N ALA A 23 13.38 1.00 16.43
CA ALA A 23 14.68 1.64 16.31
C ALA A 23 15.00 1.99 14.84
N PRO A 24 15.74 3.08 14.62
CA PRO A 24 16.08 3.53 13.27
C PRO A 24 17.12 2.61 12.61
N GLY A 25 17.08 2.57 11.28
CA GLY A 25 18.07 1.91 10.45
C GLY A 25 17.98 0.39 10.46
N THR A 26 16.81 -0.18 10.76
CA THR A 26 16.61 -1.63 10.68
C THR A 26 16.70 -2.08 9.22
N VAL A 27 17.37 -3.20 8.97
CA VAL A 27 17.39 -3.86 7.65
C VAL A 27 16.85 -5.27 7.80
N ILE A 28 15.89 -5.64 6.96
CA ILE A 28 15.37 -7.01 6.85
C ILE A 28 15.58 -7.45 5.40
N ARG A 29 16.26 -8.58 5.19
CA ARG A 29 16.51 -9.06 3.84
C ARG A 29 16.52 -10.58 3.73
N ASN A 30 16.30 -11.09 2.52
CA ASN A 30 16.31 -12.52 2.21
C ASN A 30 15.45 -13.32 3.20
N SER A 31 14.32 -12.75 3.62
CA SER A 31 13.56 -13.26 4.76
C SER A 31 12.08 -13.46 4.40
N VAL A 32 11.42 -14.31 5.18
CA VAL A 32 9.98 -14.54 5.10
C VAL A 32 9.35 -14.09 6.40
N ILE A 33 8.35 -13.20 6.35
CA ILE A 33 7.58 -12.76 7.52
C ILE A 33 6.16 -13.27 7.34
N ASN A 34 5.82 -14.38 8.00
CA ASN A 34 4.54 -15.04 7.79
C ASN A 34 3.57 -14.98 9.00
N GLY A 35 4.00 -14.27 10.05
CA GLY A 35 3.16 -13.87 11.16
C GLY A 35 2.64 -15.02 12.02
N ARG A 36 1.59 -14.73 12.78
CA ARG A 36 0.89 -15.65 13.70
C ARG A 36 -0.60 -15.36 13.68
N ALA A 37 -1.40 -16.20 14.33
CA ALA A 37 -2.80 -15.88 14.59
C ALA A 37 -2.94 -14.59 15.42
N VAL A 38 -3.89 -13.73 15.02
CA VAL A 38 -4.18 -12.44 15.64
C VAL A 38 -5.70 -12.26 15.79
N SER A 39 -6.10 -11.52 16.83
CA SER A 39 -7.50 -11.23 17.18
C SER A 39 -7.79 -9.72 17.29
N ALA A 40 -6.85 -8.89 16.87
CA ALA A 40 -6.95 -7.44 16.91
C ALA A 40 -6.11 -6.85 15.77
N SER A 41 -6.50 -5.67 15.29
CA SER A 41 -5.89 -5.00 14.14
C SER A 41 -4.40 -4.75 14.33
N ILE A 42 -3.60 -5.31 13.41
CA ILE A 42 -2.13 -5.29 13.43
C ILE A 42 -1.58 -5.58 12.01
N ALA A 43 -0.27 -5.45 11.83
CA ALA A 43 0.43 -5.83 10.61
C ALA A 43 1.55 -6.83 10.89
N LEU A 44 2.01 -7.57 9.86
CA LEU A 44 3.20 -8.41 9.92
C LEU A 44 4.44 -7.58 10.33
N VAL A 45 4.53 -6.36 9.83
CA VAL A 45 5.53 -5.35 10.23
C VAL A 45 4.85 -4.07 10.71
N MET A 46 5.20 -3.65 11.92
CA MET A 46 4.75 -2.40 12.53
C MET A 46 5.95 -1.47 12.65
N VAL A 47 5.94 -0.33 11.94
CA VAL A 47 6.96 0.72 12.10
C VAL A 47 6.41 1.80 13.00
N GLN A 48 7.06 2.05 14.15
CA GLN A 48 6.52 2.90 15.21
C GLN A 48 7.61 3.73 15.90
N GLY A 49 7.20 4.84 16.52
CA GLY A 49 8.11 5.72 17.25
C GLY A 49 9.20 6.27 16.32
N SER A 50 10.47 6.11 16.69
CA SER A 50 11.63 6.48 15.87
C SER A 50 12.09 5.37 14.92
N GLY A 51 11.29 4.31 14.75
CA GLY A 51 11.59 3.19 13.87
C GLY A 51 11.76 3.61 12.41
N SER A 52 12.70 2.97 11.73
CA SER A 52 12.79 3.01 10.27
C SER A 52 13.33 1.68 9.76
N VAL A 53 12.84 1.24 8.61
CA VAL A 53 13.19 -0.09 8.08
C VAL A 53 13.39 -0.08 6.58
N THR A 54 14.43 -0.76 6.12
CA THR A 54 14.54 -1.24 4.74
C THR A 54 14.23 -2.73 4.71
N ILE A 55 13.26 -3.13 3.91
CA ILE A 55 12.96 -4.53 3.63
C ILE A 55 13.28 -4.80 2.15
N GLU A 56 14.18 -5.74 1.90
CA GLU A 56 14.60 -6.10 0.55
C GLU A 56 14.57 -7.61 0.31
N ASP A 57 14.27 -8.04 -0.92
CA ASP A 57 14.35 -9.46 -1.33
C ASP A 57 13.63 -10.40 -0.35
N SER A 58 12.40 -10.04 0.06
CA SER A 58 11.70 -10.71 1.15
C SER A 58 10.21 -10.90 0.84
N GLU A 59 9.63 -11.93 1.45
CA GLU A 59 8.23 -12.32 1.30
C GLU A 59 7.44 -12.04 2.59
N LEU A 60 6.25 -11.46 2.48
CA LEU A 60 5.37 -11.16 3.60
C LEU A 60 3.97 -11.70 3.31
N TYR A 61 3.48 -12.63 4.13
CA TYR A 61 2.12 -13.17 3.96
C TYR A 61 1.48 -13.64 5.26
N ALA A 62 0.15 -13.73 5.34
CA ALA A 62 -0.46 -14.35 6.52
C ALA A 62 -0.49 -15.86 6.37
N ARG A 63 0.30 -16.59 7.17
CA ARG A 63 0.14 -18.06 7.29
C ARG A 63 -1.25 -18.43 7.84
N ILE A 64 -1.84 -17.54 8.64
CA ILE A 64 -3.21 -17.65 9.15
C ILE A 64 -3.92 -16.34 8.80
N PRO A 65 -4.68 -16.29 7.69
CA PRO A 65 -5.39 -15.08 7.27
C PRO A 65 -6.37 -14.60 8.34
N SER A 66 -6.49 -13.28 8.47
CA SER A 66 -7.37 -12.64 9.43
C SER A 66 -7.82 -11.29 8.89
N PRO A 67 -9.08 -10.86 9.12
CA PRO A 67 -9.53 -9.51 8.76
C PRO A 67 -8.71 -8.41 9.47
N HIS A 68 -8.04 -8.77 10.56
CA HIS A 68 -7.24 -7.87 11.37
C HIS A 68 -5.78 -7.77 10.96
N LEU A 69 -5.32 -8.54 9.96
CA LEU A 69 -3.89 -8.65 9.64
C LEU A 69 -3.54 -8.00 8.30
N ARG A 70 -2.72 -6.97 8.39
CA ARG A 70 -2.13 -6.23 7.27
C ARG A 70 -0.67 -6.66 7.02
N GLY A 71 -0.09 -6.22 5.91
CA GLY A 71 1.33 -6.45 5.61
C GLY A 71 2.25 -5.55 6.42
N VAL A 72 2.23 -4.25 6.14
CA VAL A 72 3.03 -3.22 6.83
C VAL A 72 2.15 -2.05 7.25
N ILE A 73 2.25 -1.64 8.52
CA ILE A 73 1.66 -0.38 9.02
C ILE A 73 2.78 0.54 9.49
N GLY A 74 2.76 1.80 9.05
CA GLY A 74 3.63 2.84 9.57
C GLY A 74 4.09 3.86 8.54
N SER A 75 5.29 4.38 8.74
CA SER A 75 5.98 5.36 7.89
C SER A 75 7.49 5.11 7.91
N ASN A 76 8.29 5.95 7.23
CA ASN A 76 9.76 5.86 7.24
C ASN A 76 10.30 4.46 6.88
N PHE A 77 9.78 3.89 5.79
CA PHE A 77 10.17 2.57 5.33
C PHE A 77 10.48 2.54 3.84
N THR A 78 11.43 1.67 3.48
CA THR A 78 11.77 1.35 2.11
C THR A 78 11.53 -0.13 1.86
N LEU A 79 10.73 -0.46 0.85
CA LEU A 79 10.51 -1.83 0.39
C LEU A 79 11.07 -1.95 -1.03
N THR A 80 11.93 -2.94 -1.27
CA THR A 80 12.53 -3.16 -2.59
C THR A 80 12.53 -4.65 -2.94
N ARG A 81 11.96 -5.03 -4.09
CA ARG A 81 11.85 -6.45 -4.50
C ARG A 81 11.19 -7.31 -3.42
N VAL A 82 10.15 -6.78 -2.79
CA VAL A 82 9.34 -7.56 -1.84
C VAL A 82 8.16 -8.20 -2.55
N ASP A 83 7.75 -9.34 -2.02
CA ASP A 83 6.52 -10.02 -2.37
C ASP A 83 5.58 -9.94 -1.17
N ILE A 84 4.43 -9.26 -1.30
CA ILE A 84 3.44 -9.17 -0.24
C ILE A 84 2.12 -9.71 -0.74
N HIS A 85 1.62 -10.76 -0.09
CA HIS A 85 0.36 -11.38 -0.45
C HIS A 85 -0.40 -11.96 0.74
N THR A 86 -1.65 -12.36 0.53
CA THR A 86 -2.45 -13.07 1.53
C THR A 86 -2.56 -12.29 2.87
N VAL A 87 -2.83 -10.99 2.80
CA VAL A 87 -3.19 -10.09 3.91
C VAL A 87 -4.34 -9.17 3.46
N THR A 88 -5.02 -8.46 4.36
CA THR A 88 -6.14 -7.57 3.97
C THR A 88 -5.67 -6.33 3.22
N ASP A 89 -5.15 -5.32 3.94
CA ASP A 89 -4.36 -4.25 3.33
C ASP A 89 -2.91 -4.68 3.35
N GLN A 90 -2.21 -4.58 2.22
CA GLN A 90 -0.80 -4.93 2.19
C GLN A 90 0.04 -3.84 2.81
N LEU A 91 -0.23 -2.57 2.49
CA LEU A 91 0.39 -1.41 3.12
C LEU A 91 -0.67 -0.46 3.67
N MET A 92 -0.45 0.01 4.89
CA MET A 92 -1.18 1.11 5.50
C MET A 92 -0.18 2.18 5.95
N VAL A 93 -0.08 3.23 5.15
CA VAL A 93 0.82 4.35 5.34
C VAL A 93 0.17 5.39 6.26
N THR A 94 0.80 5.63 7.40
CA THR A 94 0.29 6.53 8.45
C THR A 94 1.06 7.85 8.57
N ASP A 95 2.20 7.97 7.87
CA ASP A 95 2.95 9.23 7.70
C ASP A 95 3.89 9.13 6.48
N GLY A 96 4.73 10.13 6.25
CA GLY A 96 5.62 10.25 5.09
C GLY A 96 6.86 9.33 5.03
N ASP A 97 7.76 9.67 4.11
CA ASP A 97 9.05 9.02 3.87
C ASP A 97 8.93 7.52 3.55
N VAL A 98 8.09 7.21 2.57
CA VAL A 98 7.86 5.84 2.11
C VAL A 98 8.34 5.65 0.67
N LEU A 99 9.14 4.60 0.46
CA LEU A 99 9.53 4.12 -0.86
C LEU A 99 9.14 2.66 -1.00
N VAL A 100 8.37 2.33 -2.03
CA VAL A 100 8.08 0.96 -2.44
C VAL A 100 8.46 0.84 -3.89
N GLN A 101 9.40 -0.05 -4.20
CA GLN A 101 9.88 -0.19 -5.57
C GLN A 101 10.17 -1.62 -5.99
N ASP A 102 10.00 -1.86 -7.29
CA ASP A 102 10.33 -3.13 -7.93
C ASP A 102 9.69 -4.35 -7.21
N SER A 103 8.53 -4.15 -6.59
CA SER A 103 7.87 -5.11 -5.69
C SER A 103 6.56 -5.63 -6.26
N TRP A 104 6.11 -6.79 -5.79
CA TRP A 104 4.83 -7.40 -6.16
C TRP A 104 3.90 -7.46 -4.96
N LEU A 105 2.73 -6.88 -5.12
CA LEU A 105 1.72 -6.72 -4.09
C LEU A 105 0.43 -7.33 -4.67
N HIS A 106 0.07 -8.55 -4.23
CA HIS A 106 -0.99 -9.34 -4.83
C HIS A 106 -1.80 -10.24 -3.89
N ASP A 107 -2.90 -10.82 -4.39
CA ASP A 107 -3.72 -11.80 -3.65
C ASP A 107 -4.12 -11.35 -2.24
N ASN A 108 -4.68 -10.15 -2.14
CA ASN A 108 -5.28 -9.67 -0.89
C ASN A 108 -6.33 -10.66 -0.39
N VAL A 109 -6.44 -10.81 0.93
CA VAL A 109 -7.52 -11.60 1.54
C VAL A 109 -8.70 -10.70 1.82
N ARG A 110 -9.88 -11.21 1.49
CA ARG A 110 -11.15 -10.54 1.68
C ARG A 110 -12.12 -11.47 2.39
N PHE A 111 -12.87 -10.92 3.35
CA PHE A 111 -13.88 -11.64 4.10
C PHE A 111 -15.25 -11.02 3.82
N ALA A 112 -16.29 -11.86 3.72
CA ALA A 112 -17.66 -11.40 3.50
C ALA A 112 -18.31 -10.76 4.74
N ASN A 113 -17.82 -11.13 5.92
CA ASN A 113 -18.30 -10.62 7.20
C ASN A 113 -17.08 -10.14 8.00
N ASP A 114 -16.60 -8.93 7.70
CA ASP A 114 -15.46 -8.33 8.38
C ASP A 114 -15.94 -7.53 9.60
N PRO A 115 -15.55 -7.94 10.83
CA PRO A 115 -15.94 -7.20 12.03
C PRO A 115 -15.34 -5.78 12.08
N ASN A 116 -14.24 -5.51 11.38
CA ASN A 116 -13.66 -4.16 11.28
C ASN A 116 -14.47 -3.25 10.34
N GLN A 117 -15.36 -3.83 9.53
CA GLN A 117 -16.24 -3.13 8.60
C GLN A 117 -17.71 -3.28 9.01
N GLY A 118 -17.99 -3.49 10.31
CA GLY A 118 -19.36 -3.59 10.81
C GLY A 118 -20.14 -4.81 10.31
N GLY A 119 -19.46 -5.84 9.79
CA GLY A 119 -20.07 -7.03 9.21
C GLY A 119 -20.20 -6.99 7.69
N ASP A 120 -19.76 -5.91 7.03
CA ASP A 120 -19.67 -5.83 5.58
C ASP A 120 -18.41 -6.55 5.04
N TRP A 121 -18.22 -6.51 3.72
CA TRP A 121 -17.02 -7.01 3.08
C TRP A 121 -15.76 -6.26 3.54
N THR A 122 -14.66 -6.97 3.68
CA THR A 122 -13.34 -6.40 3.97
C THR A 122 -12.96 -5.31 2.96
N HIS A 123 -12.41 -4.21 3.47
CA HIS A 123 -11.60 -3.27 2.70
C HIS A 123 -10.19 -3.85 2.54
N ASP A 124 -9.76 -4.00 1.28
CA ASP A 124 -8.56 -4.73 0.88
C ASP A 124 -7.79 -3.93 -0.18
N ASP A 125 -6.96 -2.98 0.27
CA ASP A 125 -6.12 -2.18 -0.63
C ASP A 125 -4.71 -2.78 -0.77
N ASN A 126 -4.06 -2.69 -1.95
CA ASN A 126 -2.61 -2.95 -1.97
C ASN A 126 -1.88 -1.87 -1.15
N VAL A 127 -2.27 -0.60 -1.33
CA VAL A 127 -1.71 0.52 -0.57
C VAL A 127 -2.81 1.46 -0.12
N GLN A 128 -3.03 1.57 1.19
CA GLN A 128 -3.86 2.61 1.79
C GLN A 128 -2.99 3.71 2.42
N ILE A 129 -3.32 4.98 2.17
CA ILE A 129 -2.57 6.14 2.66
C ILE A 129 -3.50 7.05 3.48
N SER A 130 -3.29 7.08 4.79
CA SER A 130 -4.08 7.87 5.73
C SER A 130 -3.52 9.27 5.97
N LYS A 131 -2.20 9.46 5.80
CA LYS A 131 -1.45 10.71 5.96
C LYS A 131 -0.05 10.51 5.40
N GLY A 132 0.60 11.56 4.90
CA GLY A 132 2.04 11.56 4.70
C GLY A 132 2.55 12.47 3.60
N ASP A 133 3.83 12.80 3.65
CA ASP A 133 4.55 13.53 2.61
C ASP A 133 5.67 12.66 2.01
N GLY A 134 5.87 12.73 0.70
CA GLY A 134 7.02 12.09 0.06
C GLY A 134 6.88 10.58 -0.09
N ILE A 135 5.73 10.12 -0.61
CA ILE A 135 5.44 8.69 -0.83
C ILE A 135 5.73 8.34 -2.29
N LYS A 136 6.53 7.30 -2.52
CA LYS A 136 6.98 6.87 -3.85
C LYS A 136 6.66 5.40 -4.09
N LEU A 137 5.84 5.13 -5.10
CA LEU A 137 5.49 3.80 -5.58
C LEU A 137 6.05 3.64 -6.99
N LEU A 138 7.18 2.94 -7.14
CA LEU A 138 7.96 2.92 -8.38
C LEU A 138 8.11 1.51 -8.94
N ARG A 139 7.69 1.27 -10.19
CA ARG A 139 7.93 0.00 -10.91
C ARG A 139 7.42 -1.25 -10.18
N ASN A 140 6.35 -1.10 -9.41
CA ASN A 140 5.71 -2.22 -8.72
C ASN A 140 4.66 -2.89 -9.61
N THR A 141 4.27 -4.10 -9.24
CA THR A 141 3.07 -4.76 -9.74
C THR A 141 2.03 -4.83 -8.62
N PHE A 142 0.83 -4.31 -8.88
CA PHE A 142 -0.32 -4.33 -7.98
C PHE A 142 -1.45 -5.14 -8.59
N SER A 143 -2.02 -6.08 -7.84
CA SER A 143 -3.16 -6.90 -8.24
C SER A 143 -3.90 -7.48 -7.03
N GLY A 144 -5.04 -8.12 -7.25
CA GLY A 144 -5.78 -8.90 -6.24
C GLY A 144 -6.62 -8.09 -5.25
N SER A 145 -6.46 -6.77 -5.19
CA SER A 145 -7.31 -5.89 -4.37
C SER A 145 -8.73 -5.78 -4.95
N HIS A 146 -9.78 -5.84 -4.14
CA HIS A 146 -11.14 -5.49 -4.58
C HIS A 146 -11.48 -4.02 -4.31
N SER A 147 -10.88 -3.42 -3.29
CA SER A 147 -11.19 -2.05 -2.86
C SER A 147 -10.50 -1.03 -3.77
N ALA A 148 -9.18 -0.92 -3.72
CA ALA A 148 -8.35 -0.23 -4.69
C ALA A 148 -6.92 -0.78 -4.69
N SER A 149 -6.21 -0.67 -5.81
CA SER A 149 -4.77 -0.95 -5.79
C SER A 149 -4.07 0.11 -4.92
N VAL A 150 -4.41 1.39 -5.12
CA VAL A 150 -3.92 2.49 -4.28
C VAL A 150 -5.08 3.38 -3.86
N MET A 151 -5.30 3.48 -2.55
CA MET A 151 -6.29 4.34 -1.91
C MET A 151 -5.60 5.41 -1.08
N VAL A 152 -5.86 6.68 -1.38
CA VAL A 152 -5.62 7.78 -0.44
C VAL A 152 -6.94 8.10 0.24
N THR A 153 -7.01 7.91 1.55
CA THR A 153 -8.22 8.20 2.34
C THR A 153 -8.12 9.50 3.12
N GLN A 154 -6.91 9.96 3.45
CA GLN A 154 -6.67 11.06 4.39
C GLN A 154 -7.38 10.86 5.75
N ASP A 155 -7.35 9.66 6.33
CA ASP A 155 -7.99 9.40 7.64
C ASP A 155 -7.32 10.11 8.82
N GLN A 156 -6.04 10.46 8.70
CA GLN A 156 -5.24 10.97 9.82
C GLN A 156 -4.56 12.32 9.52
N GLY A 157 -4.53 12.75 8.27
CA GLY A 157 -3.87 13.99 7.90
C GLY A 157 -3.79 14.24 6.40
N ALA A 158 -3.20 15.38 6.06
CA ALA A 158 -2.91 15.74 4.68
C ALA A 158 -1.95 14.74 4.02
N VAL A 159 -2.07 14.63 2.70
CA VAL A 159 -1.19 13.81 1.86
C VAL A 159 -0.64 14.68 0.74
N SER A 160 0.67 14.66 0.55
CA SER A 160 1.38 15.46 -0.45
C SER A 160 2.61 14.71 -1.00
N ASN A 161 3.13 15.18 -2.14
CA ASN A 161 4.31 14.60 -2.79
C ASN A 161 4.19 13.08 -3.05
N LEU A 162 3.05 12.66 -3.58
CA LEU A 162 2.80 11.27 -3.99
C LEU A 162 3.26 11.04 -5.43
N SER A 163 4.09 10.03 -5.64
CA SER A 163 4.62 9.67 -6.95
C SER A 163 4.35 8.20 -7.26
N MET A 164 3.65 7.93 -8.35
CA MET A 164 3.37 6.58 -8.86
C MET A 164 3.94 6.47 -10.27
N VAL A 165 5.07 5.79 -10.42
CA VAL A 165 5.81 5.80 -11.69
C VAL A 165 6.17 4.39 -12.15
N GLY A 166 5.83 4.06 -13.39
CA GLY A 166 6.27 2.81 -14.02
C GLY A 166 5.61 1.54 -13.49
N ASN A 167 4.52 1.65 -12.70
CA ASN A 167 3.87 0.49 -12.09
C ASN A 167 2.96 -0.24 -13.10
N HIS A 168 2.76 -1.54 -12.88
CA HIS A 168 1.67 -2.32 -13.47
C HIS A 168 0.53 -2.42 -12.45
N ILE A 169 -0.64 -1.87 -12.77
CA ILE A 169 -1.72 -1.66 -11.80
C ILE A 169 -2.99 -2.36 -12.26
N SER A 170 -3.48 -3.28 -11.44
CA SER A 170 -4.68 -4.08 -11.72
C SER A 170 -5.69 -4.01 -10.58
N ASP A 171 -6.92 -4.37 -10.91
CA ASP A 171 -8.01 -4.62 -9.95
C ASP A 171 -8.44 -3.37 -9.18
N GLY A 172 -9.25 -3.55 -8.13
CA GLY A 172 -9.91 -2.49 -7.37
C GLY A 172 -11.29 -2.12 -7.91
N GLY A 173 -12.07 -1.39 -7.11
CA GLY A 173 -13.28 -0.71 -7.58
C GLY A 173 -12.93 0.28 -8.68
N CYS A 174 -11.97 1.14 -8.35
CA CYS A 174 -11.10 1.85 -9.26
C CYS A 174 -9.66 1.53 -8.85
N ALA A 175 -8.74 1.44 -9.80
CA ALA A 175 -7.36 1.04 -9.48
C ALA A 175 -6.66 2.05 -8.56
N VAL A 176 -6.78 3.34 -8.86
CA VAL A 176 -6.27 4.43 -8.02
C VAL A 176 -7.42 5.32 -7.59
N ASN A 177 -7.53 5.52 -6.29
CA ASN A 177 -8.55 6.36 -5.70
C ASN A 177 -7.94 7.42 -4.77
N LEU A 178 -8.08 8.68 -5.14
CA LEU A 178 -7.55 9.83 -4.40
C LEU A 178 -8.70 10.59 -3.74
N ALA A 179 -9.04 10.20 -2.50
CA ALA A 179 -10.10 10.82 -1.70
C ALA A 179 -9.55 11.98 -0.87
N GLU A 180 -10.11 13.16 -1.07
CA GLU A 180 -9.98 14.25 -0.11
C GLU A 180 -10.93 13.97 1.07
N LYS A 181 -10.45 14.24 2.29
CA LYS A 181 -11.30 14.37 3.48
C LYS A 181 -11.15 15.79 4.04
N GLY A 182 -11.33 15.96 5.35
CA GLY A 182 -11.18 17.25 6.03
C GLY A 182 -9.78 17.88 5.96
N TYR A 183 -8.84 17.28 5.21
CA TYR A 183 -7.46 17.75 5.04
C TYR A 183 -7.20 18.39 3.68
N GLY A 184 -8.20 18.43 2.79
CA GLY A 184 -8.15 19.17 1.53
C GLY A 184 -7.32 18.51 0.43
N GLN A 185 -7.05 19.31 -0.61
CA GLN A 185 -6.41 18.89 -1.86
C GLN A 185 -5.13 18.06 -1.62
N ILE A 186 -5.05 16.90 -2.28
CA ILE A 186 -3.84 16.06 -2.31
C ILE A 186 -2.92 16.62 -3.41
N SER A 187 -1.83 17.27 -3.03
CA SER A 187 -0.92 17.90 -3.99
C SER A 187 0.49 18.10 -3.43
N PRO A 188 1.55 17.96 -4.25
CA PRO A 188 1.52 17.49 -5.63
C PRO A 188 1.34 15.97 -5.73
N VAL A 189 0.72 15.50 -6.81
CA VAL A 189 0.57 14.08 -7.14
C VAL A 189 0.96 13.85 -8.59
N ALA A 190 1.84 12.87 -8.82
CA ALA A 190 2.31 12.49 -10.15
C ALA A 190 2.04 11.01 -10.42
N LEU A 191 1.30 10.72 -11.50
CA LEU A 191 1.15 9.37 -12.03
C LEU A 191 1.76 9.35 -13.42
N LYS A 192 2.86 8.63 -13.60
CA LYS A 192 3.61 8.65 -14.85
C LYS A 192 3.98 7.26 -15.34
N SER A 193 3.81 7.01 -16.63
CA SER A 193 4.28 5.79 -17.30
C SER A 193 3.78 4.49 -16.65
N ASN A 194 2.62 4.50 -16.00
CA ASN A 194 2.02 3.29 -15.44
C ASN A 194 1.21 2.55 -16.51
N VAL A 195 1.15 1.23 -16.39
CA VAL A 195 0.32 0.36 -17.22
C VAL A 195 -0.84 -0.15 -16.37
N PHE A 196 -2.08 0.10 -16.79
CA PHE A 196 -3.28 -0.32 -16.11
C PHE A 196 -3.93 -1.51 -16.84
N THR A 197 -4.39 -2.53 -16.11
CA THR A 197 -5.26 -3.56 -16.69
C THR A 197 -6.73 -3.19 -16.55
N ARG A 198 -7.62 -3.78 -17.35
CA ARG A 198 -9.08 -3.53 -17.32
C ARG A 198 -9.84 -4.48 -16.39
N THR A 199 -9.28 -4.76 -15.22
CA THR A 199 -9.87 -5.73 -14.27
C THR A 199 -10.65 -5.07 -13.13
N GLN A 200 -10.83 -3.74 -13.18
CA GLN A 200 -11.59 -3.02 -12.15
C GLN A 200 -13.07 -3.40 -12.14
N ILE A 201 -13.68 -3.40 -10.95
CA ILE A 201 -15.12 -3.62 -10.77
C ILE A 201 -15.92 -2.57 -11.56
N HIS A 202 -15.50 -1.31 -11.49
CA HIS A 202 -16.05 -0.26 -12.33
C HIS A 202 -15.26 -0.22 -13.64
N ALA A 203 -15.89 -0.72 -14.71
CA ALA A 203 -15.28 -0.78 -16.03
C ALA A 203 -14.61 0.54 -16.44
N GLY A 204 -13.32 0.44 -16.79
CA GLY A 204 -12.52 1.59 -17.23
C GLY A 204 -12.16 2.59 -16.13
N CYS A 205 -12.30 2.24 -14.85
CA CYS A 205 -11.95 3.13 -13.74
C CYS A 205 -10.48 3.01 -13.31
N ALA A 206 -9.56 3.59 -14.10
CA ALA A 206 -8.15 3.60 -13.71
C ALA A 206 -7.89 4.54 -12.52
N ILE A 207 -8.24 5.82 -12.66
CA ILE A 207 -7.91 6.87 -11.68
C ILE A 207 -9.17 7.68 -11.39
N VAL A 208 -9.53 7.79 -10.12
CA VAL A 208 -10.53 8.74 -9.64
C VAL A 208 -9.92 9.67 -8.58
N ALA A 209 -10.33 10.92 -8.61
CA ALA A 209 -9.91 11.93 -7.64
C ALA A 209 -11.02 12.95 -7.39
N ASP A 210 -11.03 13.55 -6.21
CA ASP A 210 -11.87 14.73 -5.96
C ASP A 210 -11.40 15.92 -6.81
N GLN A 211 -12.31 16.86 -7.07
CA GLN A 211 -12.14 17.83 -8.16
C GLN A 211 -10.89 18.72 -8.00
N ALA A 212 -10.55 19.13 -6.78
CA ALA A 212 -9.37 19.96 -6.55
C ALA A 212 -8.09 19.17 -6.81
N THR A 213 -8.00 17.93 -6.30
CA THR A 213 -6.89 17.01 -6.57
C THR A 213 -6.80 16.68 -8.06
N LEU A 214 -7.92 16.36 -8.71
CA LEU A 214 -7.99 16.05 -10.14
C LEU A 214 -7.36 17.16 -11.00
N ASN A 215 -7.65 18.42 -10.68
CA ASN A 215 -7.11 19.58 -11.39
C ASN A 215 -5.60 19.78 -11.20
N ALA A 216 -5.02 19.23 -10.13
CA ALA A 216 -3.58 19.33 -9.83
C ALA A 216 -2.79 18.07 -10.21
N LEU A 217 -3.43 17.01 -10.72
CA LEU A 217 -2.73 15.78 -11.10
C LEU A 217 -1.76 16.02 -12.25
N VAL A 218 -0.52 15.57 -12.06
CA VAL A 218 0.45 15.46 -13.15
C VAL A 218 0.36 14.06 -13.75
N LEU A 219 -0.34 13.94 -14.88
CA LEU A 219 -0.51 12.69 -15.63
C LEU A 219 0.32 12.70 -16.91
N SER A 220 1.16 11.70 -17.12
CA SER A 220 1.84 11.52 -18.41
C SER A 220 2.19 10.06 -18.71
N GLY A 221 2.01 9.63 -19.96
CA GLY A 221 2.42 8.29 -20.41
C GLY A 221 1.71 7.10 -19.75
N ASN A 222 0.62 7.32 -19.00
CA ASN A 222 -0.17 6.22 -18.44
C ASN A 222 -1.03 5.58 -19.54
N VAL A 223 -0.97 4.28 -19.64
CA VAL A 223 -1.68 3.51 -20.67
C VAL A 223 -2.43 2.34 -20.06
N TRP A 224 -3.48 1.90 -20.73
CA TRP A 224 -4.07 0.59 -20.50
C TRP A 224 -3.16 -0.48 -21.12
N SER A 225 -3.34 -1.74 -20.73
CA SER A 225 -2.58 -2.88 -21.26
C SER A 225 -2.76 -3.09 -22.78
N ASP A 226 -3.83 -2.54 -23.36
CA ASP A 226 -4.08 -2.49 -24.81
C ASP A 226 -3.34 -1.32 -25.52
N GLY A 227 -2.57 -0.51 -24.78
CA GLY A 227 -1.81 0.64 -25.28
C GLY A 227 -2.60 1.95 -25.34
N THR A 228 -3.90 1.95 -25.05
CA THR A 228 -4.72 3.18 -25.09
C THR A 228 -4.44 4.08 -23.89
N ALA A 229 -4.56 5.39 -24.06
CA ALA A 229 -4.29 6.34 -22.99
C ALA A 229 -5.28 6.22 -21.82
N VAL A 230 -4.75 6.26 -20.60
CA VAL A 230 -5.55 6.32 -19.37
C VAL A 230 -5.96 7.77 -19.10
N LYS A 231 -7.18 7.96 -18.60
CA LYS A 231 -7.70 9.25 -18.13
C LYS A 231 -8.10 9.14 -16.66
N ALA A 232 -7.85 10.19 -15.89
CA ALA A 232 -8.48 10.37 -14.60
C ALA A 232 -9.88 10.97 -14.76
N ARG A 233 -10.77 10.64 -13.83
CA ARG A 233 -12.15 11.14 -13.81
C ARG A 233 -12.52 11.62 -12.39
N PRO A 234 -13.50 12.52 -12.25
CA PRO A 234 -13.96 12.93 -10.92
C PRO A 234 -14.54 11.74 -10.16
N ARG A 235 -14.41 11.76 -8.84
CA ARG A 235 -15.18 10.88 -7.96
C ARG A 235 -16.67 11.22 -8.08
N SER A 236 -17.51 10.20 -8.16
CA SER A 236 -18.98 10.29 -8.21
C SER A 236 -19.59 10.08 -6.83
#